data_AF-A0A385BJM5-F1
#
_entry.id   AF-A0A385BJM5-F1
#
_cell.length_a   1.000
_cell.length_b   1.000
_cell.length_c   1.000
_cell.angle_alpha   90.00
_cell.angle_beta   90.00
_cell.angle_gamma   90.00
#
_symmetry.space_group_name_H-M   'P 1'
#
loop_
_entity.id
_entity.type
_entity.pdbx_description
1 polymer ?
#
loop_
_entity_poly.entity_id
_entity_poly.type
_entity_poly.pdbx_seq_one_letter_code
_entity_poly.pdbx_strand_id
1 'polypeptide(L)'
;MKKITFLFMLIVSSYSLQAQSYLGFLTDNYSGVNSVIANPANIVDSRFRADINLVGTSVFAGNDYYNLNIMKAYNDDDYNFEGESRQNPKINNNGGVNVDVMGPSFMFNINDNNAIAVFTRARSFVNANGINGKDLHAIGEDGTNDFIVNENEFNTFGQTWAEIGLSYARVLVSERETFLKGGISLKYLKGGGSAHVAGRNIMIDYDEDGTMLSGGGTTGSVSSTGDVIYGRSDDFDRDDYEYEFPKSAVGLGVDIGIIYEWRPNYGDYKPRKVWPNRLTYKEQNKYKLKLGFSITDIGSINYKDGIEDFFDITNTNVSEEAIDNEDDLYDILNNLYTLTNSSIGYKAILPTALHLNADWRFTNNFYLNFNTDLSLTGKSQIHTSKITNIVSLTPRFESKWLSFYMPLSMVQYAGFQVGAGLRLGPLYLGSGSLFTNLISEKSKGANFYAGLKIPLFHGKYDKGSNCDCY
;
A
#
# COMPACT_ATOMS: atom_id res chain seq x y z
N MET A 1 20.29 -23.88 -16.24
CA MET A 1 20.13 -22.41 -16.34
C MET A 1 18.68 -21.96 -16.19
N LYS A 2 17.75 -22.55 -16.96
CA LYS A 2 16.34 -22.13 -16.95
C LYS A 2 15.76 -22.08 -15.54
N LYS A 3 15.92 -23.12 -14.71
CA LYS A 3 15.38 -23.13 -13.34
C LYS A 3 16.05 -22.08 -12.43
N ILE A 4 17.36 -21.84 -12.51
CA ILE A 4 18.04 -20.77 -11.76
C ILE A 4 17.47 -19.38 -12.11
N THR A 5 17.35 -19.05 -13.40
CA THR A 5 16.70 -17.80 -13.83
C THR A 5 15.22 -17.78 -13.44
N PHE A 6 14.52 -18.91 -13.54
CA PHE A 6 13.10 -19.07 -13.21
C PHE A 6 12.84 -19.01 -11.69
N LEU A 7 13.80 -19.33 -10.84
CA LEU A 7 13.74 -19.22 -9.37
C LEU A 7 13.83 -17.75 -8.96
N PHE A 8 14.80 -17.01 -9.53
CA PHE A 8 14.90 -15.56 -9.37
C PHE A 8 13.69 -14.83 -9.99
N MET A 9 13.12 -15.36 -11.07
CA MET A 9 11.90 -14.81 -11.69
C MET A 9 10.60 -15.22 -10.98
N LEU A 10 10.46 -16.40 -10.39
CA LEU A 10 9.24 -16.84 -9.68
C LEU A 10 8.93 -15.94 -8.47
N ILE A 11 9.97 -15.40 -7.84
CA ILE A 11 9.89 -14.36 -6.79
C ILE A 11 9.28 -13.03 -7.34
N VAL A 12 9.18 -12.86 -8.67
CA VAL A 12 8.76 -11.65 -9.39
C VAL A 12 7.54 -11.87 -10.30
N SER A 13 7.29 -13.07 -10.82
CA SER A 13 6.38 -13.32 -11.94
C SER A 13 5.24 -14.31 -11.64
N SER A 14 4.28 -13.89 -10.81
CA SER A 14 2.91 -14.44 -10.91
C SER A 14 1.82 -13.47 -10.46
N TYR A 15 0.80 -13.36 -11.31
CA TYR A 15 -0.46 -12.61 -11.17
C TYR A 15 -0.41 -11.07 -11.22
N SER A 16 -1.25 -10.53 -12.11
CA SER A 16 -1.52 -9.12 -12.33
C SER A 16 -2.31 -8.47 -11.18
N LEU A 17 -1.66 -8.34 -10.02
CA LEU A 17 -2.23 -7.78 -8.81
C LEU A 17 -1.77 -6.34 -8.60
N GLN A 18 -2.74 -5.42 -8.68
CA GLN A 18 -2.38 -4.10 -9.18
C GLN A 18 -2.02 -3.04 -8.11
N ALA A 19 -2.52 -3.08 -6.84
CA ALA A 19 -1.95 -2.78 -5.46
C ALA A 19 -1.55 -1.41 -4.64
N GLN A 20 -2.39 -0.39 -4.24
CA GLN A 20 -2.22 0.71 -3.16
C GLN A 20 -3.29 1.85 -3.25
N SER A 21 -3.54 2.58 -2.14
CA SER A 21 -4.84 3.14 -1.74
C SER A 21 -5.26 4.58 -2.16
N TYR A 22 -6.27 4.67 -3.03
CA TYR A 22 -7.27 5.76 -3.17
C TYR A 22 -6.72 7.19 -3.37
N LEU A 23 -5.63 7.37 -4.12
CA LEU A 23 -4.95 8.66 -4.26
C LEU A 23 -5.89 9.78 -4.74
N GLY A 24 -5.92 10.87 -3.97
CA GLY A 24 -6.78 12.04 -4.19
C GLY A 24 -8.24 11.88 -3.72
N PHE A 25 -8.79 10.66 -3.64
CA PHE A 25 -10.16 10.42 -3.18
C PHE A 25 -10.29 10.67 -1.68
N LEU A 26 -9.34 10.16 -0.87
CA LEU A 26 -9.40 10.22 0.59
C LEU A 26 -9.38 11.66 1.15
N THR A 27 -9.00 12.64 0.35
CA THR A 27 -8.92 14.06 0.76
C THR A 27 -10.15 14.89 0.36
N ASP A 28 -11.09 14.31 -0.41
CA ASP A 28 -12.42 14.87 -0.69
C ASP A 28 -13.22 15.00 0.62
N ASN A 29 -13.90 16.13 0.87
CA ASN A 29 -14.75 16.27 2.06
C ASN A 29 -16.01 15.38 2.02
N TYR A 30 -16.30 14.76 0.86
CA TYR A 30 -17.36 13.79 0.63
C TYR A 30 -16.85 12.34 0.47
N SER A 31 -15.57 12.08 0.78
CA SER A 31 -15.02 10.72 0.89
C SER A 31 -15.74 9.88 1.96
N GLY A 32 -16.17 10.49 3.06
CA GLY A 32 -17.05 9.85 4.07
C GLY A 32 -16.32 8.80 4.89
N VAL A 33 -16.89 7.59 5.05
CA VAL A 33 -16.27 6.54 5.89
C VAL A 33 -14.88 6.14 5.38
N ASN A 34 -14.64 6.19 4.07
CA ASN A 34 -13.33 5.88 3.48
C ASN A 34 -12.19 6.77 4.02
N SER A 35 -12.48 8.01 4.42
CA SER A 35 -11.48 8.94 4.96
C SER A 35 -10.86 8.52 6.29
N VAL A 36 -11.47 7.56 6.98
CA VAL A 36 -11.02 7.06 8.31
C VAL A 36 -9.62 6.42 8.23
N ILE A 37 -9.30 5.81 7.08
CA ILE A 37 -8.03 5.11 6.85
C ILE A 37 -6.84 6.06 6.63
N ALA A 38 -7.12 7.32 6.27
CA ALA A 38 -6.10 8.37 6.14
C ALA A 38 -5.98 9.19 7.43
N ASN A 39 -7.12 9.55 8.05
CA ASN A 39 -7.14 10.23 9.33
C ASN A 39 -8.47 9.95 10.07
N PRO A 40 -8.47 9.30 11.24
CA PRO A 40 -9.70 8.97 11.95
C PRO A 40 -10.49 10.20 12.39
N ALA A 41 -9.87 11.38 12.53
CA ALA A 41 -10.57 12.62 12.87
C ALA A 41 -11.51 13.13 11.76
N ASN A 42 -11.43 12.60 10.53
CA ASN A 42 -12.30 13.04 9.43
C ASN A 42 -13.79 12.74 9.66
N ILE A 43 -14.13 11.68 10.40
CA ILE A 43 -15.52 11.20 10.54
C ILE A 43 -16.44 12.14 11.35
N VAL A 44 -15.88 13.11 12.09
CA VAL A 44 -16.63 14.13 12.84
C VAL A 44 -16.65 15.48 12.11
N ASP A 45 -17.75 16.23 12.27
CA ASP A 45 -18.15 17.32 11.36
C ASP A 45 -18.17 16.87 9.89
N SER A 46 -18.75 15.69 9.64
CA SER A 46 -18.93 15.15 8.29
C SER A 46 -20.03 15.89 7.52
N ARG A 47 -20.01 15.76 6.19
CA ARG A 47 -21.08 16.22 5.28
C ARG A 47 -22.23 15.20 5.17
N PHE A 48 -22.02 14.01 5.74
CA PHE A 48 -22.97 12.93 5.87
C PHE A 48 -23.55 12.86 7.29
N ARG A 49 -24.83 12.47 7.40
CA ARG A 49 -25.43 11.96 8.65
C ARG A 49 -24.95 10.54 8.91
N ALA A 50 -24.89 9.76 7.84
CA ALA A 50 -24.32 8.43 7.78
C ALA A 50 -23.75 8.16 6.38
N ASP A 51 -22.76 7.30 6.29
CA ASP A 51 -22.13 6.90 5.02
C ASP A 51 -21.82 5.41 5.10
N ILE A 52 -22.28 4.64 4.10
CA ILE A 52 -22.08 3.18 4.05
C ILE A 52 -21.18 2.87 2.84
N ASN A 53 -19.92 2.51 3.05
CA ASN A 53 -19.12 1.89 2.00
C ASN A 53 -19.61 0.45 1.81
N LEU A 54 -19.90 0.04 0.57
CA LEU A 54 -20.27 -1.34 0.25
C LEU A 54 -19.01 -2.13 -0.09
N VAL A 55 -18.26 -1.63 -1.07
CA VAL A 55 -16.97 -2.16 -1.50
C VAL A 55 -16.16 -1.06 -2.16
N GLY A 56 -14.88 -1.02 -1.86
CA GLY A 56 -13.85 -0.31 -2.62
C GLY A 56 -12.67 -1.24 -2.85
N THR A 57 -12.01 -1.09 -3.98
CA THR A 57 -10.74 -1.75 -4.28
C THR A 57 -9.73 -0.69 -4.68
N SER A 58 -8.48 -0.85 -4.23
CA SER A 58 -7.41 0.05 -4.58
C SER A 58 -6.04 -0.60 -4.63
N VAL A 59 -5.21 0.01 -5.47
CA VAL A 59 -4.42 -0.65 -6.47
C VAL A 59 -3.31 0.33 -6.97
N PHE A 60 -2.05 -0.09 -7.10
CA PHE A 60 -0.76 0.59 -7.40
C PHE A 60 0.40 -0.42 -7.52
N ALA A 61 1.33 -0.19 -8.43
CA ALA A 61 2.60 -0.91 -8.43
C ALA A 61 3.69 0.14 -8.62
N GLY A 62 4.81 0.01 -7.92
CA GLY A 62 5.91 0.95 -8.05
C GLY A 62 7.23 0.23 -7.90
N ASN A 63 8.12 0.39 -8.87
CA ASN A 63 9.48 -0.14 -8.81
C ASN A 63 10.44 0.80 -9.55
N ASP A 64 11.75 0.67 -9.38
CA ASP A 64 12.72 1.49 -10.12
C ASP A 64 13.67 0.74 -11.06
N TYR A 65 13.42 -0.56 -11.25
CA TYR A 65 14.15 -1.48 -12.14
C TYR A 65 13.45 -1.64 -13.50
N TYR A 66 12.27 -2.25 -13.56
CA TYR A 66 11.48 -2.41 -14.77
C TYR A 66 10.73 -1.12 -15.14
N ASN A 67 10.90 -0.69 -16.39
CA ASN A 67 10.01 0.26 -17.07
C ASN A 67 9.06 -0.55 -17.95
N LEU A 68 7.76 -0.40 -17.74
CA LEU A 68 6.71 -1.15 -18.44
C LEU A 68 5.87 -0.23 -19.32
N ASN A 69 5.48 -0.72 -20.50
CA ASN A 69 4.42 -0.10 -21.29
C ASN A 69 3.07 -0.66 -20.84
N ILE A 70 2.50 -0.04 -19.81
CA ILE A 70 1.26 -0.50 -19.16
C ILE A 70 0.08 -0.48 -20.14
N MET A 71 0.07 0.40 -21.14
CA MET A 71 -0.99 0.44 -22.14
C MET A 71 -0.91 -0.73 -23.11
N LYS A 72 0.30 -1.15 -23.53
CA LYS A 72 0.45 -2.39 -24.30
C LYS A 72 0.07 -3.61 -23.48
N ALA A 73 0.62 -3.74 -22.27
CA ALA A 73 0.35 -4.86 -21.35
C ALA A 73 -1.12 -5.01 -20.92
N TYR A 74 -1.99 -4.04 -21.23
CA TYR A 74 -3.43 -4.12 -21.02
C TYR A 74 -4.23 -4.45 -22.30
N ASN A 75 -3.72 -4.11 -23.48
CA ASN A 75 -4.41 -4.29 -24.76
C ASN A 75 -3.91 -5.51 -25.56
N ASP A 76 -2.83 -6.14 -25.12
CA ASP A 76 -2.17 -7.26 -25.78
C ASP A 76 -2.07 -8.44 -24.79
N ASP A 77 -2.88 -9.48 -25.04
CA ASP A 77 -2.91 -10.69 -24.21
C ASP A 77 -1.61 -11.53 -24.33
N ASP A 78 -0.82 -11.31 -25.39
CA ASP A 78 0.48 -11.96 -25.64
C ASP A 78 1.68 -11.09 -25.18
N TYR A 79 1.45 -10.02 -24.39
CA TYR A 79 2.51 -9.10 -23.96
C TYR A 79 3.61 -9.80 -23.14
N ASN A 80 4.76 -10.05 -23.78
CA ASN A 80 5.92 -10.61 -23.11
C ASN A 80 6.64 -9.52 -22.27
N PHE A 81 6.46 -9.59 -20.94
CA PHE A 81 7.13 -8.71 -19.99
C PHE A 81 8.67 -8.76 -20.06
N GLU A 82 9.27 -9.88 -20.47
CA GLU A 82 10.73 -10.01 -20.60
C GLU A 82 11.25 -9.21 -21.81
N GLY A 83 10.63 -9.40 -22.98
CA GLY A 83 11.05 -8.77 -24.23
C GLY A 83 10.60 -7.32 -24.42
N GLU A 84 9.49 -6.90 -23.79
CA GLU A 84 8.92 -5.55 -23.94
C GLU A 84 9.23 -4.61 -22.75
N SER A 85 9.69 -5.12 -21.61
CA SER A 85 10.15 -4.24 -20.52
C SER A 85 11.54 -3.68 -20.82
N ARG A 86 11.81 -2.45 -20.35
CA ARG A 86 13.18 -1.91 -20.34
C ARG A 86 13.69 -1.91 -18.92
N GLN A 87 14.79 -2.61 -18.69
CA GLN A 87 15.45 -2.64 -17.39
C GLN A 87 16.18 -1.30 -17.11
N ASN A 88 16.39 -1.00 -15.84
CA ASN A 88 17.08 0.19 -15.34
C ASN A 88 17.93 -0.24 -14.14
N PRO A 89 19.03 -0.96 -14.39
CA PRO A 89 19.86 -1.56 -13.36
C PRO A 89 20.54 -0.50 -12.49
N LYS A 90 20.46 -0.69 -11.18
CA LYS A 90 21.15 0.09 -10.14
C LYS A 90 21.70 -0.86 -9.09
N ILE A 91 22.68 -0.38 -8.33
CA ILE A 91 23.25 -1.12 -7.17
C ILE A 91 22.21 -1.33 -6.05
N ASN A 92 21.11 -0.57 -6.04
CA ASN A 92 20.03 -0.73 -5.08
C ASN A 92 18.71 -0.37 -5.77
N ASN A 93 18.04 -1.38 -6.30
CA ASN A 93 16.71 -1.34 -6.85
C ASN A 93 15.68 -1.78 -5.80
N ASN A 94 14.45 -1.25 -5.93
CA ASN A 94 13.38 -1.47 -4.97
C ASN A 94 12.02 -1.56 -5.69
N GLY A 95 11.09 -2.31 -5.10
CA GLY A 95 9.73 -2.53 -5.60
C GLY A 95 8.69 -2.64 -4.49
N GLY A 96 7.43 -2.32 -4.82
CA GLY A 96 6.32 -2.35 -3.88
C GLY A 96 4.95 -2.52 -4.54
N VAL A 97 4.14 -3.38 -3.94
CA VAL A 97 2.79 -3.81 -4.34
C VAL A 97 1.96 -3.89 -3.04
N ASN A 98 0.78 -3.27 -2.96
CA ASN A 98 0.01 -2.95 -1.75
C ASN A 98 -1.55 -3.04 -1.92
N VAL A 99 -2.16 -4.19 -2.25
CA VAL A 99 -3.63 -4.28 -2.49
C VAL A 99 -4.43 -3.86 -1.26
N ASP A 100 -5.51 -3.09 -1.44
CA ASP A 100 -6.40 -2.63 -0.37
C ASP A 100 -7.87 -2.67 -0.81
N VAL A 101 -8.60 -3.66 -0.31
CA VAL A 101 -10.04 -3.81 -0.49
C VAL A 101 -10.75 -3.33 0.77
N MET A 102 -11.49 -2.22 0.68
CA MET A 102 -12.33 -1.73 1.77
C MET A 102 -13.73 -2.32 1.62
N GLY A 103 -14.10 -3.23 2.50
CA GLY A 103 -15.40 -3.91 2.51
C GLY A 103 -16.51 -3.07 3.16
N PRO A 104 -17.61 -3.73 3.55
CA PRO A 104 -18.72 -3.11 4.26
C PRO A 104 -18.23 -2.28 5.44
N SER A 105 -18.50 -0.97 5.40
CA SER A 105 -18.09 -0.02 6.43
C SER A 105 -19.17 1.03 6.63
N PHE A 106 -19.38 1.45 7.88
CA PHE A 106 -20.45 2.36 8.26
C PHE A 106 -19.91 3.47 9.17
N MET A 107 -20.22 4.71 8.84
CA MET A 107 -19.96 5.89 9.67
C MET A 107 -21.27 6.53 10.11
N PHE A 108 -21.35 6.96 11.37
CA PHE A 108 -22.51 7.64 11.94
C PHE A 108 -22.12 8.79 12.88
N ASN A 109 -22.73 9.96 12.68
CA ASN A 109 -22.54 11.12 13.54
C ASN A 109 -23.57 11.12 14.69
N ILE A 110 -23.15 10.62 15.86
CA ILE A 110 -23.95 10.54 17.09
C ILE A 110 -24.58 11.90 17.45
N ASN A 111 -23.79 12.97 17.33
CA ASN A 111 -24.28 14.35 17.52
C ASN A 111 -23.36 15.35 16.77
N ASP A 112 -23.38 16.62 17.15
CA ASP A 112 -22.58 17.67 16.52
C ASP A 112 -21.08 17.55 16.79
N ASN A 113 -20.71 16.96 17.93
CA ASN A 113 -19.34 16.92 18.41
C ASN A 113 -18.73 15.52 18.42
N ASN A 114 -19.49 14.45 18.16
CA ASN A 114 -19.04 13.07 18.30
C ASN A 114 -19.52 12.21 17.13
N ALA A 115 -18.65 11.31 16.67
CA ALA A 115 -18.93 10.36 15.59
C ALA A 115 -18.23 9.02 15.84
N ILE A 116 -18.81 7.97 15.29
CA ILE A 116 -18.24 6.62 15.28
C ILE A 116 -18.22 6.06 13.86
N ALA A 117 -17.30 5.15 13.60
CA ALA A 117 -17.31 4.33 12.40
C ALA A 117 -16.89 2.90 12.70
N VAL A 118 -17.44 1.94 11.97
CA VAL A 118 -16.95 0.56 11.89
C VAL A 118 -16.55 0.31 10.45
N PHE A 119 -15.39 -0.30 10.22
CA PHE A 119 -14.91 -0.61 8.88
C PHE A 119 -14.30 -2.01 8.79
N THR A 120 -14.33 -2.57 7.58
CA THR A 120 -13.65 -3.82 7.25
C THR A 120 -12.73 -3.59 6.07
N ARG A 121 -11.52 -4.14 6.10
CA ARG A 121 -10.57 -4.12 4.97
C ARG A 121 -9.84 -5.45 4.84
N ALA A 122 -9.44 -5.78 3.63
CA ALA A 122 -8.47 -6.83 3.33
C ALA A 122 -7.31 -6.20 2.56
N ARG A 123 -6.07 -6.49 2.97
CA ARG A 123 -4.86 -5.84 2.47
C ARG A 123 -3.78 -6.87 2.17
N SER A 124 -2.99 -6.63 1.13
CA SER A 124 -1.81 -7.43 0.79
C SER A 124 -0.65 -6.48 0.46
N PHE A 125 0.49 -6.64 1.10
CA PHE A 125 1.70 -5.86 0.86
C PHE A 125 2.81 -6.81 0.45
N VAL A 126 3.54 -6.47 -0.61
CA VAL A 126 4.80 -7.11 -1.04
C VAL A 126 5.79 -5.98 -1.29
N ASN A 127 6.93 -6.03 -0.61
CA ASN A 127 8.00 -5.05 -0.72
C ASN A 127 9.32 -5.76 -0.96
N ALA A 128 10.05 -5.38 -2.01
CA ALA A 128 11.40 -5.82 -2.29
C ALA A 128 12.36 -4.63 -2.19
N ASN A 129 13.44 -4.76 -1.44
CA ASN A 129 14.35 -3.66 -1.15
C ASN A 129 15.80 -4.16 -1.23
N GLY A 130 16.71 -3.33 -1.76
CA GLY A 130 18.14 -3.59 -1.72
C GLY A 130 18.72 -4.43 -2.86
N ILE A 131 17.90 -4.92 -3.79
CA ILE A 131 18.34 -5.77 -4.91
C ILE A 131 19.34 -5.03 -5.80
N ASN A 132 20.52 -5.60 -6.04
CA ASN A 132 21.48 -5.12 -7.02
C ASN A 132 21.04 -5.50 -8.43
N GLY A 133 20.26 -4.60 -9.04
CA GLY A 133 19.78 -4.78 -10.41
C GLY A 133 20.89 -4.83 -11.46
N LYS A 134 22.15 -4.47 -11.16
CA LYS A 134 23.24 -4.69 -12.13
C LYS A 134 23.56 -6.16 -12.29
N ASP A 135 23.62 -6.88 -11.18
CA ASP A 135 23.97 -8.29 -11.15
C ASP A 135 22.79 -9.10 -11.74
N LEU A 136 21.56 -8.73 -11.39
CA LEU A 136 20.33 -9.25 -12.01
C LEU A 136 20.27 -9.05 -13.53
N HIS A 137 20.80 -7.94 -14.04
CA HIS A 137 20.87 -7.65 -15.48
C HIS A 137 22.00 -8.44 -16.18
N ALA A 138 23.13 -8.67 -15.51
CA ALA A 138 24.21 -9.51 -16.03
C ALA A 138 23.73 -10.95 -16.26
N ILE A 139 23.03 -11.54 -15.27
CA ILE A 139 22.39 -12.86 -15.37
C ILE A 139 21.40 -12.93 -16.56
N GLY A 140 20.74 -11.81 -16.88
CA GLY A 140 19.67 -11.75 -17.89
C GLY A 140 20.12 -11.56 -19.34
N GLU A 141 21.24 -10.86 -19.59
CA GLU A 141 21.75 -10.65 -20.96
C GLU A 141 22.82 -11.69 -21.36
N ASP A 142 23.70 -12.10 -20.45
CA ASP A 142 24.88 -12.93 -20.74
C ASP A 142 24.66 -14.42 -20.43
N GLY A 143 23.52 -14.98 -20.87
CA GLY A 143 23.05 -16.33 -20.55
C GLY A 143 23.87 -17.52 -21.11
N THR A 144 25.18 -17.37 -21.30
CA THR A 144 26.20 -18.40 -21.62
C THR A 144 27.62 -17.90 -21.23
N ASN A 145 27.82 -17.41 -20.00
CA ASN A 145 29.15 -17.03 -19.48
C ASN A 145 29.17 -17.11 -17.93
N ASP A 146 30.38 -17.19 -17.36
CA ASP A 146 30.63 -17.01 -15.92
C ASP A 146 30.14 -15.65 -15.41
N PHE A 147 29.59 -15.61 -14.19
CA PHE A 147 29.16 -14.36 -13.56
C PHE A 147 29.35 -14.35 -12.04
N ILE A 148 29.57 -13.15 -11.50
CA ILE A 148 29.65 -12.91 -10.05
C ILE A 148 28.52 -11.96 -9.62
N VAL A 149 27.72 -12.40 -8.66
CA VAL A 149 26.75 -11.60 -7.90
C VAL A 149 27.37 -11.16 -6.58
N ASN A 150 27.18 -9.90 -6.20
CA ASN A 150 27.62 -9.35 -4.93
C ASN A 150 26.50 -8.48 -4.32
N GLU A 151 25.74 -9.12 -3.44
CA GLU A 151 24.51 -8.59 -2.83
C GLU A 151 24.71 -8.36 -1.33
N ASN A 152 24.99 -7.11 -0.97
CA ASN A 152 25.35 -6.71 0.39
C ASN A 152 24.20 -6.91 1.40
N GLU A 153 23.00 -6.39 1.11
CA GLU A 153 21.79 -6.63 1.90
C GLU A 153 20.54 -6.46 1.03
N PHE A 154 19.73 -7.51 0.91
CA PHE A 154 18.41 -7.45 0.31
C PHE A 154 17.33 -7.95 1.27
N ASN A 155 16.10 -7.48 1.11
CA ASN A 155 14.96 -7.87 1.92
C ASN A 155 13.66 -7.79 1.10
N THR A 156 13.05 -8.95 0.89
CA THR A 156 11.72 -9.13 0.32
C THR A 156 10.75 -9.60 1.40
N PHE A 157 9.69 -8.85 1.61
CA PHE A 157 8.65 -9.17 2.60
C PHE A 157 7.26 -9.09 1.97
N GLY A 158 6.48 -10.16 2.08
CA GLY A 158 5.10 -10.27 1.65
C GLY A 158 4.17 -10.58 2.83
N GLN A 159 3.01 -9.92 2.92
CA GLN A 159 1.99 -10.17 3.93
C GLN A 159 0.58 -9.80 3.45
N THR A 160 -0.36 -10.72 3.67
CA THR A 160 -1.80 -10.51 3.48
C THR A 160 -2.53 -10.58 4.81
N TRP A 161 -3.51 -9.69 5.04
CA TRP A 161 -4.35 -9.69 6.25
C TRP A 161 -5.74 -9.10 6.02
N ALA A 162 -6.67 -9.44 6.92
CA ALA A 162 -7.93 -8.75 7.09
C ALA A 162 -7.91 -7.92 8.38
N GLU A 163 -8.57 -6.76 8.38
CA GLU A 163 -8.75 -5.90 9.54
C GLU A 163 -10.23 -5.51 9.73
N ILE A 164 -10.70 -5.58 10.98
CA ILE A 164 -11.96 -4.95 11.41
C ILE A 164 -11.62 -3.81 12.37
N GLY A 165 -12.08 -2.61 12.06
CA GLY A 165 -11.76 -1.40 12.79
C GLY A 165 -12.98 -0.74 13.42
N LEU A 166 -12.80 -0.21 14.63
CA LEU A 166 -13.74 0.68 15.30
C LEU A 166 -13.05 2.03 15.51
N SER A 167 -13.66 3.10 15.00
CA SER A 167 -13.15 4.46 15.13
C SER A 167 -14.10 5.35 15.91
N TYR A 168 -13.52 6.27 16.66
CA TYR A 168 -14.23 7.34 17.36
C TYR A 168 -13.52 8.68 17.10
N ALA A 169 -14.30 9.72 16.81
CA ALA A 169 -13.76 11.06 16.63
C ALA A 169 -14.64 12.11 17.30
N ARG A 170 -13.98 13.18 17.76
CA ARG A 170 -14.59 14.26 18.53
C ARG A 170 -14.08 15.65 18.13
N VAL A 171 -15.00 16.61 18.12
CA VAL A 171 -14.67 18.04 18.09
C VAL A 171 -14.10 18.44 19.45
N LEU A 172 -12.85 18.88 19.45
CA LEU A 172 -12.09 19.29 20.63
C LEU A 172 -12.25 20.79 20.90
N VAL A 173 -12.18 21.60 19.85
CA VAL A 173 -12.34 23.08 19.91
C VAL A 173 -13.23 23.54 18.76
N SER A 174 -14.12 24.50 19.03
CA SER A 174 -14.98 25.11 18.02
C SER A 174 -15.27 26.57 18.38
N GLU A 175 -14.25 27.42 18.30
CA GLU A 175 -14.26 28.79 18.79
C GLU A 175 -13.86 29.79 17.71
N ARG A 176 -14.80 30.69 17.36
CA ARG A 176 -14.63 31.70 16.30
C ARG A 176 -14.06 31.05 15.02
N GLU A 177 -12.85 31.44 14.64
CA GLU A 177 -12.15 30.97 13.44
C GLU A 177 -11.38 29.67 13.64
N THR A 178 -11.22 29.20 14.88
CA THR A 178 -10.46 27.99 15.22
C THR A 178 -11.39 26.82 15.42
N PHE A 179 -11.16 25.74 14.66
CA PHE A 179 -11.83 24.48 14.85
C PHE A 179 -10.80 23.34 14.88
N LEU A 180 -10.92 22.46 15.88
CA LEU A 180 -9.99 21.37 16.11
C LEU A 180 -10.79 20.09 16.37
N LYS A 181 -10.46 19.01 15.68
CA LYS A 181 -11.04 17.68 15.89
C LYS A 181 -9.95 16.62 15.97
N GLY A 182 -10.16 15.60 16.79
CA GLY A 182 -9.27 14.46 16.95
C GLY A 182 -10.03 13.15 16.80
N GLY A 183 -9.32 12.08 16.49
CA GLY A 183 -9.88 10.74 16.35
C GLY A 183 -8.87 9.64 16.60
N ILE A 184 -9.40 8.45 16.89
CA ILE A 184 -8.65 7.21 17.09
C ILE A 184 -9.39 6.06 16.40
N SER A 185 -8.64 5.13 15.81
CA SER A 185 -9.14 3.82 15.36
C SER A 185 -8.45 2.73 16.17
N LEU A 186 -9.21 1.72 16.58
CA LEU A 186 -8.69 0.45 17.08
C LEU A 186 -9.02 -0.63 16.04
N LYS A 187 -8.00 -1.40 15.62
CA LYS A 187 -8.10 -2.46 14.61
C LYS A 187 -7.81 -3.81 15.25
N TYR A 188 -8.68 -4.79 15.03
CA TYR A 188 -8.35 -6.20 15.18
C TYR A 188 -7.90 -6.76 13.83
N LEU A 189 -6.78 -7.48 13.84
CA LEU A 189 -6.11 -7.95 12.63
C LEU A 189 -6.10 -9.49 12.60
N LYS A 190 -6.37 -10.06 11.44
CA LYS A 190 -6.29 -11.50 11.15
C LYS A 190 -5.34 -11.70 9.97
N GLY A 191 -4.20 -12.35 10.20
CA GLY A 191 -3.28 -12.70 9.14
C GLY A 191 -3.92 -13.70 8.17
N GLY A 192 -3.76 -13.45 6.87
CA GLY A 192 -4.03 -14.41 5.80
C GLY A 192 -2.76 -15.16 5.38
N GLY A 193 -1.60 -14.54 5.52
CA GLY A 193 -0.31 -15.19 5.29
C GLY A 193 0.83 -14.18 5.23
N SER A 194 2.06 -14.67 5.32
CA SER A 194 3.27 -13.90 5.03
C SER A 194 4.43 -14.81 4.64
N ALA A 195 5.30 -14.28 3.78
CA ALA A 195 6.53 -14.91 3.36
C ALA A 195 7.63 -13.86 3.33
N HIS A 196 8.87 -14.24 3.62
CA HIS A 196 9.99 -13.32 3.57
C HIS A 196 11.31 -14.01 3.23
N VAL A 197 12.16 -13.27 2.53
CA VAL A 197 13.52 -13.65 2.18
C VAL A 197 14.41 -12.44 2.44
N ALA A 198 15.47 -12.60 3.24
CA ALA A 198 16.47 -11.56 3.43
C ALA A 198 17.88 -12.16 3.36
N GLY A 199 18.76 -11.55 2.56
CA GLY A 199 20.14 -11.98 2.40
C GLY A 199 21.13 -10.94 2.91
N ARG A 200 22.29 -11.38 3.42
CA ARG A 200 23.39 -10.52 3.87
C ARG A 200 24.75 -11.03 3.39
N ASN A 201 25.56 -10.10 2.89
CA ASN A 201 26.90 -10.36 2.36
C ASN A 201 26.92 -11.53 1.37
N ILE A 202 25.89 -11.62 0.53
CA ILE A 202 25.73 -12.71 -0.43
C ILE A 202 26.73 -12.52 -1.56
N MET A 203 27.59 -13.50 -1.75
CA MET A 203 28.41 -13.65 -2.95
C MET A 203 28.01 -14.94 -3.65
N ILE A 204 27.83 -14.88 -4.97
CA ILE A 204 27.58 -16.06 -5.81
C ILE A 204 28.52 -15.93 -6.99
N ASP A 205 29.37 -16.93 -7.18
CA ASP A 205 30.31 -17.10 -8.28
C ASP A 205 29.82 -18.30 -9.09
N TYR A 206 29.32 -18.04 -10.30
CA TYR A 206 28.83 -19.05 -11.23
C TYR A 206 29.88 -19.29 -12.31
N ASP A 207 30.31 -20.55 -12.41
CA ASP A 207 31.26 -21.08 -13.38
C ASP A 207 30.49 -21.95 -14.37
N GLU A 208 30.46 -21.57 -15.66
CA GLU A 208 29.72 -22.29 -16.70
C GLU A 208 30.39 -23.63 -17.07
N ASP A 209 31.73 -23.67 -17.07
CA ASP A 209 32.52 -24.90 -17.29
C ASP A 209 32.41 -25.85 -16.08
N GLY A 210 32.33 -25.28 -14.88
CA GLY A 210 31.84 -25.88 -13.64
C GLY A 210 32.51 -27.19 -13.20
N THR A 211 31.70 -28.24 -13.03
CA THR A 211 32.10 -29.49 -12.38
C THR A 211 31.97 -30.72 -13.26
N MET A 212 32.92 -31.65 -13.10
CA MET A 212 32.88 -32.96 -13.76
C MET A 212 31.83 -33.88 -13.10
N LEU A 213 30.80 -34.24 -13.87
CA LEU A 213 29.81 -35.23 -13.50
C LEU A 213 30.39 -36.66 -13.50
N SER A 214 29.86 -37.51 -12.62
CA SER A 214 30.23 -38.94 -12.52
C SER A 214 30.06 -39.74 -13.83
N GLY A 215 29.28 -39.21 -14.79
CA GLY A 215 29.09 -39.79 -16.13
C GLY A 215 30.10 -39.37 -17.20
N GLY A 216 31.01 -38.44 -16.91
CA GLY A 216 32.08 -38.03 -17.85
C GLY A 216 31.77 -36.82 -18.74
N GLY A 217 30.95 -35.88 -18.27
CA GLY A 217 30.77 -34.55 -18.87
C GLY A 217 30.87 -33.46 -17.81
N THR A 218 30.79 -32.19 -18.20
CA THR A 218 30.71 -31.05 -17.28
C THR A 218 29.28 -30.52 -17.13
N THR A 219 29.01 -29.85 -16.02
CA THR A 219 27.82 -29.01 -15.79
C THR A 219 28.26 -27.76 -15.03
N GLY A 220 27.61 -26.62 -15.30
CA GLY A 220 27.87 -25.37 -14.59
C GLY A 220 27.74 -25.54 -13.07
N SER A 221 28.41 -24.68 -12.30
CA SER A 221 28.42 -24.80 -10.85
C SER A 221 28.44 -23.45 -10.13
N VAL A 222 27.90 -23.45 -8.93
CA VAL A 222 27.82 -22.31 -8.04
C VAL A 222 28.76 -22.50 -6.85
N SER A 223 29.61 -21.51 -6.62
CA SER A 223 30.24 -21.29 -5.31
C SER A 223 29.62 -20.04 -4.68
N SER A 224 29.17 -20.14 -3.43
CA SER A 224 28.46 -19.05 -2.75
C SER A 224 28.92 -18.88 -1.31
N THR A 225 28.66 -17.69 -0.75
CA THR A 225 28.84 -17.37 0.67
C THR A 225 27.78 -16.37 1.14
N GLY A 226 27.54 -16.32 2.45
CA GLY A 226 26.68 -15.34 3.11
C GLY A 226 25.50 -15.95 3.87
N ASP A 227 24.67 -15.10 4.47
CA ASP A 227 23.54 -15.51 5.31
C ASP A 227 22.21 -15.28 4.58
N VAL A 228 21.32 -16.29 4.56
CA VAL A 228 19.94 -16.17 4.09
C VAL A 228 18.96 -16.47 5.23
N ILE A 229 17.99 -15.58 5.43
CA ILE A 229 16.84 -15.79 6.30
C ILE A 229 15.64 -16.06 5.39
N TYR A 230 15.01 -17.21 5.58
CA TYR A 230 13.78 -17.60 4.88
C TYR A 230 12.68 -17.86 5.91
N GLY A 231 11.50 -17.26 5.76
CA GLY A 231 10.42 -17.55 6.69
C GLY A 231 9.02 -17.36 6.15
N ARG A 232 8.14 -18.25 6.60
CA ARG A 232 6.82 -18.53 6.05
C ARG A 232 5.77 -18.63 7.15
N SER A 233 4.56 -18.14 6.90
CA SER A 233 3.49 -18.08 7.91
C SER A 233 2.83 -19.43 8.20
N ASP A 234 2.99 -20.37 7.27
CA ASP A 234 2.59 -21.76 7.34
C ASP A 234 3.59 -22.56 6.48
N ASP A 235 3.50 -23.87 6.60
CA ASP A 235 4.25 -24.87 5.86
C ASP A 235 3.45 -25.19 4.59
N PHE A 236 3.79 -24.49 3.50
CA PHE A 236 3.08 -24.51 2.22
C PHE A 236 3.37 -25.77 1.40
N ASP A 237 4.40 -26.51 1.80
CA ASP A 237 5.15 -27.46 0.97
C ASP A 237 4.64 -28.89 1.19
N ARG A 238 3.32 -29.03 1.40
CA ARG A 238 2.63 -30.30 1.65
C ARG A 238 1.94 -30.76 0.37
N ASP A 239 2.09 -32.04 0.03
CA ASP A 239 1.53 -32.68 -1.18
C ASP A 239 0.01 -32.43 -1.41
N ASP A 240 -0.75 -32.17 -0.34
CA ASP A 240 -2.19 -31.85 -0.35
C ASP A 240 -2.48 -30.47 0.31
N TYR A 241 -1.68 -29.42 0.06
CA TYR A 241 -1.90 -28.09 0.68
C TYR A 241 -3.19 -27.39 0.18
N GLU A 242 -4.28 -27.53 0.92
CA GLU A 242 -5.46 -26.65 0.82
C GLU A 242 -5.26 -25.40 1.70
N TYR A 243 -5.29 -24.21 1.09
CA TYR A 243 -5.10 -22.94 1.83
C TYR A 243 -6.21 -22.72 2.88
N GLU A 244 -5.82 -22.81 4.15
CA GLU A 244 -6.63 -22.34 5.28
C GLU A 244 -6.10 -21.02 5.84
N PHE A 245 -7.00 -20.15 6.33
CA PHE A 245 -6.59 -18.93 7.04
C PHE A 245 -5.80 -19.26 8.32
N PRO A 246 -4.53 -18.83 8.47
CA PRO A 246 -3.65 -19.25 9.56
C PRO A 246 -4.26 -19.02 10.94
N LYS A 247 -4.61 -20.11 11.65
CA LYS A 247 -5.50 -20.10 12.83
C LYS A 247 -5.00 -19.15 13.92
N SER A 248 -3.70 -19.17 14.21
CA SER A 248 -3.07 -18.36 15.27
C SER A 248 -2.59 -16.96 14.86
N ALA A 249 -2.67 -16.58 13.57
CA ALA A 249 -2.18 -15.30 13.08
C ALA A 249 -3.12 -14.13 13.44
N VAL A 250 -2.90 -13.51 14.60
CA VAL A 250 -3.75 -12.42 15.10
C VAL A 250 -2.93 -11.22 15.56
N GLY A 251 -3.51 -10.02 15.44
CA GLY A 251 -2.84 -8.78 15.76
C GLY A 251 -3.77 -7.66 16.19
N LEU A 252 -3.17 -6.56 16.62
CA LEU A 252 -3.85 -5.31 16.93
C LEU A 252 -3.15 -4.14 16.23
N GLY A 253 -3.94 -3.17 15.77
CA GLY A 253 -3.46 -1.94 15.17
C GLY A 253 -4.18 -0.72 15.74
N VAL A 254 -3.51 0.43 15.70
CA VAL A 254 -4.06 1.72 16.15
C VAL A 254 -3.78 2.79 15.09
N ASP A 255 -4.79 3.62 14.82
CA ASP A 255 -4.61 4.89 14.09
C ASP A 255 -4.93 6.05 15.02
N ILE A 256 -4.17 7.13 14.92
CA ILE A 256 -4.43 8.39 15.63
C ILE A 256 -4.41 9.55 14.64
N GLY A 257 -5.26 10.55 14.86
CA GLY A 257 -5.33 11.70 13.97
C GLY A 257 -5.89 12.95 14.63
N ILE A 258 -5.42 14.11 14.15
CA ILE A 258 -5.89 15.43 14.53
C ILE A 258 -6.01 16.30 13.28
N ILE A 259 -7.05 17.14 13.24
CA ILE A 259 -7.30 18.08 12.14
C ILE A 259 -7.64 19.44 12.73
N TYR A 260 -6.87 20.45 12.31
CA TYR A 260 -7.12 21.86 12.53
C TYR A 260 -7.78 22.48 11.29
N GLU A 261 -8.77 23.33 11.48
CA GLU A 261 -9.43 24.09 10.43
C GLU A 261 -9.48 25.58 10.80
N TRP A 262 -8.93 26.43 9.93
CA TRP A 262 -9.14 27.88 9.99
C TRP A 262 -10.40 28.26 9.22
N ARG A 263 -11.36 28.87 9.91
CA ARG A 263 -12.72 29.17 9.46
C ARG A 263 -13.02 30.68 9.61
N PRO A 264 -12.39 31.57 8.83
CA PRO A 264 -12.52 33.03 9.01
C PRO A 264 -13.98 33.50 8.97
N ASN A 265 -14.78 32.95 8.05
CA ASN A 265 -16.19 33.28 7.88
C ASN A 265 -17.13 32.53 8.85
N TYR A 266 -16.70 32.23 10.08
CA TYR A 266 -17.47 31.43 11.04
C TYR A 266 -18.87 31.97 11.38
N GLY A 267 -19.10 33.28 11.16
CA GLY A 267 -20.41 33.93 11.33
C GLY A 267 -21.45 33.42 10.33
N ASP A 268 -21.06 33.23 9.07
CA ASP A 268 -21.94 32.79 7.97
C ASP A 268 -22.48 31.37 8.19
N TYR A 269 -21.73 30.54 8.93
CA TYR A 269 -22.03 29.14 9.16
C TYR A 269 -22.92 28.87 10.40
N LYS A 270 -23.47 29.93 11.01
CA LYS A 270 -24.47 29.84 12.08
C LYS A 270 -25.85 30.23 11.54
N PRO A 271 -26.86 29.33 11.54
CA PRO A 271 -28.23 29.71 11.23
C PRO A 271 -28.76 30.71 12.26
N ARG A 272 -29.67 31.60 11.83
CA ARG A 272 -30.45 32.44 12.75
C ARG A 272 -31.17 31.54 13.76
N LYS A 273 -31.26 31.98 15.01
CA LYS A 273 -31.77 31.22 16.17
C LYS A 273 -33.08 30.48 15.86
N VAL A 274 -33.03 29.17 15.63
CA VAL A 274 -34.19 28.28 15.75
C VAL A 274 -34.06 27.54 17.07
N TRP A 275 -34.74 28.03 18.10
CA TRP A 275 -34.88 27.29 19.36
C TRP A 275 -35.62 25.96 19.08
N PRO A 276 -35.21 24.81 19.66
CA PRO A 276 -34.18 24.64 20.70
C PRO A 276 -32.76 24.35 20.18
N ASN A 277 -32.55 24.17 18.88
CA ASN A 277 -31.31 23.60 18.36
C ASN A 277 -30.34 24.66 17.80
N ARG A 278 -29.10 24.67 18.33
CA ARG A 278 -27.94 25.34 17.69
C ARG A 278 -27.49 24.55 16.46
N LEU A 279 -28.35 24.47 15.45
CA LEU A 279 -28.04 23.84 14.17
C LEU A 279 -26.76 24.48 13.59
N THR A 280 -26.00 23.72 12.81
CA THR A 280 -24.90 24.24 11.98
C THR A 280 -25.09 23.71 10.57
N TYR A 281 -24.62 24.45 9.57
CA TYR A 281 -24.66 24.00 8.17
C TYR A 281 -23.62 22.90 7.94
N LYS A 282 -23.92 21.69 8.42
CA LYS A 282 -23.06 20.50 8.29
C LYS A 282 -22.88 20.07 6.85
N GLU A 283 -23.81 20.41 5.96
CA GLU A 283 -23.75 20.12 4.52
C GLU A 283 -22.78 21.02 3.75
N GLN A 284 -22.15 22.00 4.41
CA GLN A 284 -21.19 22.93 3.81
C GLN A 284 -19.79 22.72 4.37
N ASN A 285 -18.77 22.84 3.52
CA ASN A 285 -17.40 23.02 3.96
C ASN A 285 -17.25 24.42 4.57
N LYS A 286 -16.54 24.53 5.69
CA LYS A 286 -16.50 25.74 6.54
C LYS A 286 -15.12 26.41 6.59
N TYR A 287 -14.06 25.63 6.34
CA TYR A 287 -12.67 26.10 6.37
C TYR A 287 -12.30 26.94 5.15
N LYS A 288 -11.27 27.76 5.32
CA LYS A 288 -10.42 28.33 4.27
C LYS A 288 -9.14 27.52 4.10
N LEU A 289 -8.57 27.06 5.22
CA LEU A 289 -7.44 26.13 5.30
C LEU A 289 -7.75 25.01 6.30
N LYS A 290 -7.48 23.77 5.92
CA LYS A 290 -7.56 22.56 6.76
C LYS A 290 -6.18 21.92 6.82
N LEU A 291 -5.66 21.67 8.02
CA LEU A 291 -4.39 21.00 8.28
C LEU A 291 -4.66 19.70 9.04
N GLY A 292 -4.26 18.57 8.47
CA GLY A 292 -4.40 17.24 9.06
C GLY A 292 -3.05 16.62 9.35
N PHE A 293 -2.96 15.94 10.50
CA PHE A 293 -1.85 15.10 10.91
C PHE A 293 -2.41 13.77 11.41
N SER A 294 -1.88 12.66 10.94
CA SER A 294 -2.23 11.32 11.44
C SER A 294 -1.05 10.37 11.39
N ILE A 295 -1.04 9.41 12.31
CA ILE A 295 -0.20 8.22 12.22
C ILE A 295 -1.15 7.02 12.18
N THR A 296 -1.03 6.20 11.16
CA THR A 296 -1.87 5.01 10.94
C THR A 296 -1.05 3.74 11.05
N ASP A 297 -1.73 2.61 11.17
CA ASP A 297 -1.13 1.28 11.09
C ASP A 297 -0.03 1.06 12.15
N ILE A 298 -0.20 1.62 13.35
CA ILE A 298 0.67 1.36 14.51
C ILE A 298 0.28 -0.02 15.06
N GLY A 299 1.03 -1.08 14.70
CA GLY A 299 0.68 -2.42 15.13
C GLY A 299 1.49 -3.55 14.50
N SER A 300 1.10 -4.78 14.81
CA SER A 300 1.68 -6.00 14.24
C SER A 300 0.69 -7.17 14.31
N ILE A 301 0.91 -8.16 13.45
CA ILE A 301 0.26 -9.47 13.46
C ILE A 301 1.28 -10.49 13.96
N ASN A 302 0.89 -11.30 14.94
CA ASN A 302 1.74 -12.33 15.52
C ASN A 302 1.46 -13.68 14.85
N TYR A 303 2.35 -14.11 13.95
CA TYR A 303 2.28 -15.42 13.30
C TYR A 303 2.94 -16.45 14.22
N LYS A 304 2.20 -16.91 15.24
CA LYS A 304 2.72 -17.82 16.28
C LYS A 304 3.30 -19.13 15.75
N ASP A 305 2.71 -19.63 14.66
CA ASP A 305 3.03 -20.93 14.07
C ASP A 305 3.89 -20.76 12.80
N GLY A 306 4.27 -19.52 12.46
CA GLY A 306 5.14 -19.24 11.33
C GLY A 306 6.59 -19.62 11.64
N ILE A 307 7.30 -20.10 10.62
CA ILE A 307 8.66 -20.62 10.69
C ILE A 307 9.62 -19.56 10.14
N GLU A 308 10.77 -19.40 10.76
CA GLU A 308 11.91 -18.60 10.27
C GLU A 308 13.20 -19.42 10.40
N ASP A 309 13.76 -19.79 9.26
CA ASP A 309 14.94 -20.62 9.08
C ASP A 309 16.13 -19.75 8.62
N PHE A 310 17.31 -20.01 9.17
CA PHE A 310 18.53 -19.25 8.94
C PHE A 310 19.59 -20.16 8.31
N PHE A 311 19.96 -19.88 7.06
CA PHE A 311 20.91 -20.66 6.28
C PHE A 311 22.23 -19.92 6.12
N ASP A 312 23.33 -20.62 6.40
CA ASP A 312 24.65 -20.25 5.88
C ASP A 312 24.76 -20.88 4.49
N ILE A 313 24.81 -20.03 3.45
CA ILE A 313 24.90 -20.47 2.06
C ILE A 313 26.36 -20.62 1.59
N THR A 314 27.31 -20.73 2.52
CA THR A 314 28.71 -21.05 2.23
C THR A 314 28.85 -22.47 1.70
N ASN A 315 28.94 -22.61 0.38
CA ASN A 315 29.19 -23.88 -0.30
C ASN A 315 30.02 -23.64 -1.57
N THR A 316 30.78 -24.63 -2.02
CA THR A 316 31.65 -24.54 -3.20
C THR A 316 31.31 -25.62 -4.19
N ASN A 317 31.21 -25.27 -5.46
CA ASN A 317 31.00 -26.19 -6.58
C ASN A 317 29.68 -26.99 -6.47
N VAL A 318 28.59 -26.35 -6.03
CA VAL A 318 27.23 -26.91 -6.12
C VAL A 318 26.86 -26.99 -7.60
N SER A 319 26.58 -28.19 -8.13
CA SER A 319 26.28 -28.34 -9.55
C SER A 319 24.92 -27.73 -9.92
N GLU A 320 24.82 -27.19 -11.12
CA GLU A 320 23.56 -26.71 -11.69
C GLU A 320 22.52 -27.84 -11.76
N GLU A 321 22.93 -29.07 -12.06
CA GLU A 321 22.04 -30.24 -11.99
C GLU A 321 21.48 -30.48 -10.57
N ALA A 322 22.24 -30.22 -9.50
CA ALA A 322 21.70 -30.34 -8.14
C ALA A 322 20.63 -29.29 -7.88
N ILE A 323 20.85 -28.04 -8.28
CA ILE A 323 19.88 -26.94 -8.12
C ILE A 323 18.63 -27.16 -9.01
N ASP A 324 18.82 -27.61 -10.25
CA ASP A 324 17.74 -27.89 -11.20
C ASP A 324 16.94 -29.16 -10.82
N ASN A 325 17.42 -30.00 -9.89
CA ASN A 325 16.69 -31.17 -9.36
C ASN A 325 15.75 -30.85 -8.19
N GLU A 326 15.96 -29.76 -7.46
CA GLU A 326 15.07 -29.32 -6.37
C GLU A 326 13.79 -28.66 -6.93
N ASP A 327 12.70 -28.67 -6.17
CA ASP A 327 11.40 -28.16 -6.61
C ASP A 327 11.19 -26.67 -6.32
N ASP A 328 11.68 -26.15 -5.18
CA ASP A 328 11.60 -24.73 -4.84
C ASP A 328 12.81 -24.15 -4.07
N LEU A 329 12.70 -22.88 -3.66
CA LEU A 329 13.75 -22.16 -2.93
C LEU A 329 14.04 -22.74 -1.53
N TYR A 330 13.03 -23.25 -0.83
CA TYR A 330 13.22 -23.86 0.47
C TYR A 330 13.97 -25.17 0.36
N ASP A 331 13.62 -26.03 -0.61
CA ASP A 331 14.34 -27.28 -0.85
C ASP A 331 15.80 -27.03 -1.25
N ILE A 332 16.06 -26.05 -2.12
CA ILE A 332 17.43 -25.60 -2.45
C ILE A 332 18.20 -25.20 -1.19
N LEU A 333 17.60 -24.39 -0.30
CA LEU A 333 18.25 -23.95 0.93
C LEU A 333 18.45 -25.10 1.95
N ASN A 334 17.48 -26.00 2.05
CA ASN A 334 17.47 -27.09 3.03
C ASN A 334 18.37 -28.27 2.64
N ASN A 335 18.43 -28.60 1.34
CA ASN A 335 19.12 -29.78 0.84
C ASN A 335 20.56 -29.49 0.41
N LEU A 336 20.86 -28.25 -0.04
CA LEU A 336 22.18 -27.88 -0.57
C LEU A 336 23.02 -26.98 0.35
N TYR A 337 22.43 -26.42 1.43
CA TYR A 337 23.09 -25.47 2.32
C TYR A 337 22.89 -25.79 3.81
N THR A 338 23.55 -25.04 4.71
CA THR A 338 23.59 -25.36 6.14
C THR A 338 22.54 -24.57 6.92
N LEU A 339 21.50 -25.26 7.41
CA LEU A 339 20.58 -24.69 8.41
C LEU A 339 21.33 -24.45 9.73
N THR A 340 21.54 -23.18 10.08
CA THR A 340 22.27 -22.75 11.29
C THR A 340 21.36 -22.55 12.49
N ASN A 341 20.12 -22.12 12.26
CA ASN A 341 19.12 -21.87 13.29
C ASN A 341 17.71 -21.95 12.67
N SER A 342 16.72 -22.29 13.49
CA SER A 342 15.30 -22.26 13.12
C SER A 342 14.50 -21.73 14.31
N SER A 343 13.49 -20.91 14.05
CA SER A 343 12.62 -20.35 15.08
C SER A 343 11.15 -20.42 14.69
N ILE A 344 10.30 -20.62 15.69
CA ILE A 344 8.85 -20.67 15.53
C ILE A 344 8.26 -19.43 16.19
N GLY A 345 7.51 -18.66 15.41
CA GLY A 345 6.76 -17.49 15.87
C GLY A 345 7.47 -16.16 15.58
N TYR A 346 6.95 -15.39 14.62
CA TYR A 346 7.43 -14.03 14.33
C TYR A 346 6.30 -12.99 14.29
N LYS A 347 6.69 -11.70 14.36
CA LYS A 347 5.76 -10.56 14.33
C LYS A 347 5.89 -9.80 13.03
N ALA A 348 4.87 -9.93 12.19
CA ALA A 348 4.73 -9.15 10.98
C ALA A 348 4.22 -7.73 11.32
N ILE A 349 5.07 -6.73 11.12
CA ILE A 349 4.84 -5.33 11.46
C ILE A 349 4.01 -4.66 10.35
N LEU A 350 2.97 -3.93 10.76
CA LEU A 350 2.11 -3.19 9.86
C LEU A 350 2.86 -2.03 9.18
N PRO A 351 2.38 -1.53 8.02
CA PRO A 351 3.03 -0.44 7.29
C PRO A 351 2.75 0.93 7.94
N THR A 352 3.25 1.14 9.16
CA THR A 352 3.04 2.35 9.95
C THR A 352 3.42 3.60 9.15
N ALA A 353 2.47 4.51 8.99
CA ALA A 353 2.58 5.64 8.08
C ALA A 353 2.23 6.96 8.76
N LEU A 354 3.00 8.01 8.45
CA LEU A 354 2.70 9.40 8.75
C LEU A 354 1.97 10.03 7.58
N HIS A 355 0.82 10.64 7.85
CA HIS A 355 0.05 11.42 6.88
C HIS A 355 0.04 12.89 7.28
N LEU A 356 0.43 13.76 6.36
CA LEU A 356 0.30 15.21 6.49
C LEU A 356 -0.58 15.72 5.37
N ASN A 357 -1.59 16.53 5.71
CA ASN A 357 -2.57 17.05 4.77
C ASN A 357 -2.72 18.55 4.94
N ALA A 358 -2.64 19.32 3.85
CA ALA A 358 -2.98 20.74 3.83
C ALA A 358 -3.94 20.99 2.67
N ASP A 359 -5.18 21.36 2.97
CA ASP A 359 -6.24 21.55 1.98
C ASP A 359 -6.73 23.00 2.01
N TRP A 360 -6.46 23.71 0.91
CA TRP A 360 -6.80 25.11 0.71
C TRP A 360 -8.06 25.24 -0.14
N ARG A 361 -9.05 25.97 0.36
CA ARG A 361 -10.30 26.25 -0.36
C ARG A 361 -10.23 27.62 -1.03
N PHE A 362 -10.15 27.68 -2.36
CA PHE A 362 -10.20 28.97 -3.07
C PHE A 362 -11.61 29.55 -3.09
N THR A 363 -12.56 28.75 -3.56
CA THR A 363 -13.97 29.12 -3.78
C THR A 363 -14.91 28.15 -3.06
N ASN A 364 -16.20 28.12 -3.36
CA ASN A 364 -17.09 27.10 -2.77
C ASN A 364 -16.81 25.67 -3.28
N ASN A 365 -16.24 25.55 -4.48
CA ASN A 365 -16.11 24.27 -5.18
C ASN A 365 -14.69 23.94 -5.63
N PHE A 366 -13.74 24.89 -5.62
CA PHE A 366 -12.36 24.65 -6.04
C PHE A 366 -11.39 24.67 -4.85
N TYR A 367 -10.58 23.61 -4.78
CA TYR A 367 -9.64 23.28 -3.71
C TYR A 367 -8.27 22.95 -4.31
N LEU A 368 -7.21 23.16 -3.52
CA LEU A 368 -5.87 22.64 -3.77
C LEU A 368 -5.40 21.95 -2.51
N ASN A 369 -5.16 20.65 -2.62
CA ASN A 369 -4.72 19.83 -1.52
C ASN A 369 -3.27 19.38 -1.71
N PHE A 370 -2.42 19.66 -0.74
CA PHE A 370 -1.12 19.02 -0.56
C PHE A 370 -1.27 17.84 0.41
N ASN A 371 -0.75 16.67 0.04
CA ASN A 371 -0.78 15.47 0.88
C ASN A 371 0.58 14.77 0.84
N THR A 372 1.05 14.28 1.99
CA THR A 372 2.21 13.38 2.07
C THR A 372 1.85 12.11 2.81
N ASP A 373 2.27 10.98 2.28
CA ASP A 373 2.13 9.67 2.89
C ASP A 373 3.54 9.09 3.03
N LEU A 374 4.04 8.99 4.26
CA LEU A 374 5.45 8.70 4.55
C LEU A 374 5.57 7.49 5.48
N SER A 375 6.27 6.46 5.05
CA SER A 375 6.58 5.29 5.88
C SER A 375 7.43 5.69 7.10
N LEU A 376 7.04 5.18 8.26
CA LEU A 376 7.79 5.29 9.51
C LEU A 376 8.59 4.01 9.85
N THR A 377 8.62 3.04 8.93
CA THR A 377 9.34 1.76 9.08
C THR A 377 10.72 1.80 8.42
N GLY A 378 11.71 1.12 9.00
CA GLY A 378 13.08 1.13 8.48
C GLY A 378 13.25 0.35 7.17
N LYS A 379 14.08 0.84 6.24
CA LYS A 379 14.29 0.18 4.93
C LYS A 379 14.71 -1.29 5.04
N SER A 380 15.77 -1.57 5.80
CA SER A 380 16.27 -2.94 6.06
C SER A 380 15.51 -3.68 7.17
N GLN A 381 14.43 -3.13 7.72
CA GLN A 381 13.66 -3.80 8.77
C GLN A 381 12.94 -5.03 8.19
N ILE A 382 13.30 -6.22 8.68
CA ILE A 382 12.65 -7.49 8.34
C ILE A 382 11.23 -7.56 8.91
N HIS A 383 10.45 -8.55 8.45
CA HIS A 383 9.05 -8.79 8.85
C HIS A 383 8.11 -7.58 8.73
N THR A 384 8.42 -6.60 7.88
CA THR A 384 7.75 -5.29 7.93
C THR A 384 7.19 -4.90 6.59
N SER A 385 5.86 -4.79 6.51
CA SER A 385 5.14 -4.17 5.40
C SER A 385 5.48 -2.67 5.33
N LYS A 386 5.56 -2.08 4.14
CA LYS A 386 5.97 -0.67 3.96
C LYS A 386 5.12 0.01 2.89
N ILE A 387 4.54 1.16 3.19
CA ILE A 387 4.01 2.04 2.14
C ILE A 387 5.15 2.61 1.31
N THR A 388 4.89 2.86 0.03
CA THR A 388 5.76 3.69 -0.81
C THR A 388 5.55 5.16 -0.45
N ASN A 389 6.61 5.93 -0.25
CA ASN A 389 6.45 7.34 0.10
C ASN A 389 5.85 8.13 -1.07
N ILE A 390 4.83 8.93 -0.79
CA ILE A 390 4.18 9.82 -1.77
C ILE A 390 4.19 11.26 -1.25
N VAL A 391 4.48 12.21 -2.14
CA VAL A 391 4.12 13.62 -1.97
C VAL A 391 3.24 14.01 -3.14
N SER A 392 2.07 14.60 -2.88
CA SER A 392 1.12 14.97 -3.93
C SER A 392 0.53 16.37 -3.76
N LEU A 393 0.24 16.99 -4.89
CA LEU A 393 -0.47 18.26 -5.02
C LEU A 393 -1.67 18.04 -5.95
N THR A 394 -2.87 18.12 -5.38
CA THR A 394 -4.12 17.73 -6.02
C THR A 394 -5.06 18.94 -6.11
N PRO A 395 -5.10 19.66 -7.25
CA PRO A 395 -6.24 20.49 -7.60
C PRO A 395 -7.51 19.64 -7.68
N ARG A 396 -8.60 20.10 -7.04
CA ARG A 396 -9.89 19.41 -6.97
C ARG A 396 -11.06 20.36 -7.20
N PHE A 397 -11.98 19.95 -8.06
CA PHE A 397 -13.36 20.43 -8.06
C PHE A 397 -14.21 19.50 -7.18
N GLU A 398 -15.02 20.07 -6.29
CA GLU A 398 -15.82 19.34 -5.31
C GLU A 398 -17.23 19.93 -5.21
N SER A 399 -18.23 19.06 -5.25
CA SER A 399 -19.64 19.38 -5.00
C SER A 399 -20.31 18.19 -4.29
N LYS A 400 -21.55 18.35 -3.83
CA LYS A 400 -22.27 17.29 -3.10
C LYS A 400 -22.29 15.95 -3.86
N TRP A 401 -22.59 15.98 -5.16
CA TRP A 401 -22.78 14.78 -5.98
C TRP A 401 -21.64 14.50 -6.97
N LEU A 402 -20.80 15.48 -7.28
CA LEU A 402 -19.69 15.34 -8.24
C LEU A 402 -18.40 15.87 -7.63
N SER A 403 -17.32 15.10 -7.66
CA SER A 403 -15.95 15.59 -7.49
C SER A 403 -15.08 15.15 -8.66
N PHE A 404 -14.17 16.01 -9.10
CA PHE A 404 -13.07 15.69 -10.02
C PHE A 404 -11.76 16.19 -9.43
N TYR A 405 -10.71 15.38 -9.48
CA TYR A 405 -9.42 15.70 -8.86
C TYR A 405 -8.29 15.17 -9.74
N MET A 406 -7.21 15.96 -9.84
CA MET A 406 -6.07 15.69 -10.71
C MET A 406 -4.79 15.67 -9.86
N PRO A 407 -4.44 14.54 -9.23
CA PRO A 407 -3.22 14.45 -8.42
C PRO A 407 -1.97 14.59 -9.29
N LEU A 408 -1.10 15.53 -8.91
CA LEU A 408 0.28 15.65 -9.36
C LEU A 408 1.16 15.10 -8.24
N SER A 409 1.83 13.97 -8.45
CA SER A 409 2.49 13.24 -7.36
C SER A 409 3.94 12.87 -7.67
N MET A 410 4.79 12.95 -6.66
CA MET A 410 6.11 12.34 -6.62
C MET A 410 6.00 11.06 -5.80
N VAL A 411 6.14 9.93 -6.47
CA VAL A 411 6.08 8.59 -5.89
C VAL A 411 7.50 8.04 -5.78
N GLN A 412 7.87 7.56 -4.60
CA GLN A 412 9.14 6.87 -4.40
C GLN A 412 9.25 5.66 -5.35
N TYR A 413 10.42 5.48 -5.96
CA TYR A 413 10.72 4.49 -7.00
C TYR A 413 10.02 4.75 -8.36
N ALA A 414 8.72 5.06 -8.39
CA ALA A 414 7.94 5.27 -9.62
C ALA A 414 8.04 6.68 -10.25
N GLY A 415 8.62 7.67 -9.56
CA GLY A 415 8.89 9.01 -10.10
C GLY A 415 7.68 9.96 -10.11
N PHE A 416 7.67 10.92 -11.05
CA PHE A 416 6.56 11.87 -11.19
C PHE A 416 5.37 11.24 -11.91
N GLN A 417 4.19 11.38 -11.33
CA GLN A 417 2.95 10.70 -11.74
C GLN A 417 1.79 11.71 -11.77
N VAL A 418 1.06 11.74 -12.89
CA VAL A 418 -0.09 12.62 -13.12
C VAL A 418 -1.34 11.77 -13.34
N GLY A 419 -2.36 12.02 -12.54
CA GLY A 419 -3.58 11.22 -12.52
C GLY A 419 -4.88 12.01 -12.67
N ALA A 420 -5.99 11.28 -12.67
CA ALA A 420 -7.33 11.81 -12.52
C ALA A 420 -8.20 10.89 -11.67
N GLY A 421 -9.13 11.47 -10.94
CA GLY A 421 -10.15 10.76 -10.18
C GLY A 421 -11.50 11.47 -10.22
N LEU A 422 -12.54 10.69 -10.04
CA LEU A 422 -13.93 11.09 -10.16
C LEU A 422 -14.75 10.48 -9.01
N ARG A 423 -15.71 11.24 -8.49
CA ARG A 423 -16.80 10.73 -7.65
C ARG A 423 -18.12 11.17 -8.24
N LEU A 424 -18.98 10.20 -8.56
CA LEU A 424 -20.35 10.37 -9.06
C LEU A 424 -21.32 9.80 -8.02
N GLY A 425 -21.63 10.62 -7.02
CA GLY A 425 -22.55 10.27 -5.93
C GLY A 425 -22.11 9.03 -5.16
N PRO A 426 -22.78 7.87 -5.36
CA PRO A 426 -22.39 6.60 -4.76
C PRO A 426 -21.11 5.98 -5.35
N LEU A 427 -20.81 6.23 -6.63
CA LEU A 427 -19.65 5.67 -7.33
C LEU A 427 -18.43 6.57 -7.18
N TYR A 428 -17.26 5.99 -7.00
CA TYR A 428 -15.98 6.69 -7.15
C TYR A 428 -14.96 5.80 -7.86
N LEU A 429 -14.08 6.41 -8.65
CA LEU A 429 -13.00 5.74 -9.35
C LEU A 429 -11.90 6.71 -9.76
N GLY A 430 -10.70 6.20 -10.04
CA GLY A 430 -9.62 7.02 -10.58
C GLY A 430 -8.28 6.31 -10.57
N SER A 431 -7.26 7.04 -11.00
CA SER A 431 -5.88 6.59 -11.10
C SER A 431 -4.96 7.80 -10.97
N GLY A 432 -4.04 7.74 -10.02
CA GLY A 432 -3.00 8.73 -9.74
C GLY A 432 -1.86 8.76 -10.77
N SER A 433 -1.80 7.79 -11.67
CA SER A 433 -0.83 7.68 -12.77
C SER A 433 -1.50 7.67 -14.16
N LEU A 434 -2.80 7.98 -14.24
CA LEU A 434 -3.61 7.79 -15.45
C LEU A 434 -2.96 8.42 -16.70
N PHE A 435 -2.64 9.70 -16.61
CA PHE A 435 -2.07 10.43 -17.75
C PHE A 435 -0.62 10.03 -18.00
N THR A 436 0.16 9.75 -16.95
CA THR A 436 1.53 9.23 -17.13
C THR A 436 1.51 7.90 -17.88
N ASN A 437 0.58 7.00 -17.59
CA ASN A 437 0.51 5.66 -18.21
C ASN A 437 -0.17 5.65 -19.58
N LEU A 438 -0.99 6.66 -19.88
CA LEU A 438 -1.53 6.90 -21.23
C LEU A 438 -0.49 7.50 -22.19
N ILE A 439 0.51 8.23 -21.67
CA ILE A 439 1.46 9.02 -22.47
C ILE A 439 2.87 8.39 -22.49
N SER A 440 3.29 7.70 -21.42
CA SER A 440 4.64 7.14 -21.27
C SER A 440 4.69 5.65 -21.60
N GLU A 441 5.56 5.31 -22.56
CA GLU A 441 5.95 3.91 -22.84
C GLU A 441 6.92 3.33 -21.79
N LYS A 442 7.39 4.15 -20.84
CA LYS A 442 8.39 3.78 -19.83
C LYS A 442 7.86 4.08 -18.43
N SER A 443 6.72 3.51 -18.08
CA SER A 443 6.17 3.74 -16.75
C SER A 443 6.86 2.87 -15.71
N LYS A 444 7.20 3.49 -14.58
CA LYS A 444 7.76 2.84 -13.38
C LYS A 444 6.70 2.57 -12.30
N GLY A 445 5.43 2.90 -12.60
CA GLY A 445 4.34 2.53 -11.71
C GLY A 445 2.93 2.78 -12.24
N ALA A 446 2.00 2.00 -11.71
CA ALA A 446 0.57 2.16 -11.90
C ALA A 446 -0.09 2.60 -10.58
N ASN A 447 -1.31 3.11 -10.65
CA ASN A 447 -2.32 2.96 -9.59
C ASN A 447 -3.73 3.19 -10.12
N PHE A 448 -4.72 2.59 -9.46
CA PHE A 448 -6.14 2.64 -9.76
C PHE A 448 -6.95 2.43 -8.48
N TYR A 449 -8.20 2.87 -8.50
CA TYR A 449 -9.22 2.47 -7.53
C TYR A 449 -10.60 2.61 -8.14
N ALA A 450 -11.52 1.83 -7.59
CA ALA A 450 -12.96 2.01 -7.78
C ALA A 450 -13.70 1.59 -6.52
N GLY A 451 -14.91 2.10 -6.32
CA GLY A 451 -15.77 1.65 -5.25
C GLY A 451 -17.16 2.25 -5.28
N LEU A 452 -18.04 1.65 -4.49
CA LEU A 452 -19.45 1.97 -4.39
C LEU A 452 -19.83 2.14 -2.92
N LYS A 453 -20.53 3.25 -2.63
CA LYS A 453 -21.04 3.58 -1.30
C LYS A 453 -22.43 4.18 -1.35
N ILE A 454 -23.14 4.21 -0.22
CA ILE A 454 -24.47 4.80 -0.05
C ILE A 454 -24.33 6.05 0.84
N PRO A 455 -24.27 7.27 0.26
CA PRO A 455 -24.12 8.51 1.01
C PRO A 455 -25.46 9.05 1.53
N LEU A 456 -25.62 9.14 2.86
CA LEU A 456 -26.80 9.74 3.51
C LEU A 456 -26.45 11.13 4.04
N PHE A 457 -26.54 12.13 3.15
CA PHE A 457 -26.17 13.52 3.42
C PHE A 457 -27.03 14.22 4.50
N HIS A 458 -26.48 15.27 5.10
CA HIS A 458 -27.32 16.27 5.78
C HIS A 458 -28.30 16.93 4.80
N GLY A 459 -29.54 17.14 5.27
CA GLY A 459 -30.51 18.01 4.60
C GLY A 459 -30.05 19.48 4.69
N LYS A 460 -30.42 20.28 3.69
CA LYS A 460 -30.21 21.74 3.75
C LYS A 460 -31.15 22.30 4.83
N TYR A 461 -30.63 23.13 5.71
CA TYR A 461 -31.47 24.00 6.54
C TYR A 461 -31.81 25.25 5.75
N ASP A 462 -33.08 25.66 5.82
CA ASP A 462 -33.53 26.81 5.07
C ASP A 462 -32.87 28.09 5.61
N LYS A 463 -32.33 28.91 4.70
CA LYS A 463 -31.79 30.23 5.05
C LYS A 463 -32.97 31.18 5.15
N GLY A 464 -33.76 31.02 6.22
CA GLY A 464 -35.07 31.66 6.42
C GLY A 464 -35.12 33.05 5.81
N SER A 465 -35.89 33.16 4.72
CA SER A 465 -36.04 34.39 3.95
C SER A 465 -36.57 35.50 4.86
N ASN A 466 -36.06 36.72 4.65
CA ASN A 466 -36.54 37.87 5.40
C ASN A 466 -38.04 38.11 5.16
N CYS A 467 -38.72 38.48 6.25
CA CYS A 467 -39.98 39.22 6.29
C CYS A 467 -41.21 38.58 5.62
N ASP A 468 -42.24 38.33 6.44
CA ASP A 468 -43.42 39.18 6.35
C ASP A 468 -43.77 39.67 7.77
N CYS A 469 -43.69 40.98 7.95
CA CYS A 469 -44.32 41.68 9.06
C CYS A 469 -45.53 42.41 8.47
N TYR A 470 -46.73 41.98 8.85
CA TYR A 470 -47.99 42.72 8.69
C TYR A 470 -48.78 42.59 9.99
#